data_AF-A0A370GX32-F1
#
_entry.id   AF-A0A370GX32-F1
#
_cell.length_a   1.000
_cell.length_b   1.000
_cell.length_c   1.000
_cell.angle_alpha   90.00
_cell.angle_beta   90.00
_cell.angle_gamma   90.00
#
_symmetry.space_group_name_H-M   'P 1'
#
loop_
_entity.id
_entity.type
_entity.pdbx_description
1 polymer ?
#
loop_
_entity_poly.entity_id
_entity_poly.type
_entity_poly.pdbx_seq_one_letter_code
_entity_poly.pdbx_strand_id
1 'polypeptide(L)'
;MTDPDLTLIAVLLDRSGSMQSIKSDTEGGFAAFLDEQRAVPKRIEVTLARFDTEYEQLYANCPLAQVPPLQLQPRGMTALYDAVGRLVTEVGAELAQRPEDRRPSTVIVVVLTDGHENSSREWSHAAVKSLITQQQEVYSWNFLFLGANMDAVAIGTEMGFDPRQAITYAAAPGGVAGVFRAAAGNSARLQSGLGAPVGFTEDERQQSNPGG
;
A
#
# COMPACT_ATOMS: atom_id res chain seq x y z
N MET A 1 -15.02 5.86 -20.46
CA MET A 1 -14.24 6.58 -19.44
C MET A 1 -14.48 5.92 -18.10
N THR A 2 -13.46 5.85 -17.25
CA THR A 2 -13.55 5.33 -15.88
C THR A 2 -14.44 6.20 -14.99
N ASP A 3 -14.89 5.63 -13.87
CA ASP A 3 -15.73 6.29 -12.87
C ASP A 3 -14.89 7.29 -12.05
N PRO A 4 -15.08 8.60 -12.23
CA PRO A 4 -14.25 9.62 -11.60
C PRO A 4 -14.45 9.71 -10.10
N ASP A 5 -15.54 9.14 -9.56
CA ASP A 5 -15.89 9.21 -8.15
C ASP A 5 -15.55 7.92 -7.40
N LEU A 6 -14.99 6.92 -8.08
CA LEU A 6 -14.58 5.66 -7.49
C LEU A 6 -13.05 5.58 -7.38
N THR A 7 -12.57 5.28 -6.17
CA THR A 7 -11.18 4.95 -5.89
C THR A 7 -11.07 3.53 -5.35
N LEU A 8 -10.06 2.80 -5.82
CA LEU A 8 -9.64 1.53 -5.22
C LEU A 8 -8.34 1.74 -4.45
N ILE A 9 -8.35 1.36 -3.16
CA ILE A 9 -7.14 1.26 -2.35
C ILE A 9 -6.86 -0.23 -2.10
N ALA A 10 -5.82 -0.76 -2.74
CA ALA A 10 -5.35 -2.12 -2.53
C ALA A 10 -4.18 -2.11 -1.56
N VAL A 11 -4.33 -2.72 -0.39
CA VAL A 11 -3.32 -2.75 0.65
C VAL A 11 -2.70 -4.15 0.69
N LEU A 12 -1.37 -4.20 0.60
CA LEU A 12 -0.56 -5.37 0.87
C LEU A 12 0.16 -5.18 2.20
N LEU A 13 -0.21 -6.00 3.17
CA LEU A 13 0.30 -5.89 4.53
C LEU A 13 1.20 -7.07 4.88
N ASP A 14 2.45 -6.78 5.21
CA ASP A 14 3.36 -7.78 5.78
C ASP A 14 2.84 -8.25 7.14
N ARG A 15 2.84 -9.56 7.34
CA ARG A 15 2.57 -10.24 8.61
C ARG A 15 3.67 -11.25 8.93
N SER A 16 4.89 -11.02 8.45
CA SER A 16 6.09 -11.78 8.81
C SER A 16 6.37 -11.67 10.31
N GLY A 17 7.21 -12.55 10.85
CA GLY A 17 7.51 -12.57 12.29
C GLY A 17 8.07 -11.25 12.85
N SER A 18 8.73 -10.42 12.04
CA SER A 18 9.30 -9.13 12.46
C SER A 18 8.22 -8.12 12.89
N MET A 19 7.05 -8.17 12.25
CA MET A 19 5.90 -7.31 12.52
C MET A 19 5.35 -7.45 13.95
N GLN A 20 5.77 -8.48 14.69
CA GLN A 20 5.35 -8.71 16.08
C GLN A 20 5.64 -7.51 17.00
N SER A 21 6.71 -6.76 16.73
CA SER A 21 7.11 -5.60 17.52
C SER A 21 6.19 -4.40 17.36
N ILE A 22 5.60 -4.22 16.17
CA ILE A 22 4.74 -3.07 15.82
C ILE A 22 3.27 -3.45 15.60
N LYS A 23 2.89 -4.71 15.87
CA LYS A 23 1.55 -5.24 15.62
C LYS A 23 0.41 -4.30 16.04
N SER A 24 0.36 -3.94 17.32
CA SER A 24 -0.75 -3.15 17.88
C SER A 24 -0.79 -1.75 17.28
N ASP A 25 0.38 -1.16 17.02
CA ASP A 25 0.48 0.16 16.39
C ASP A 25 0.06 0.10 14.93
N THR A 26 0.40 -0.98 14.21
CA THR A 26 -0.04 -1.20 12.83
C THR A 26 -1.56 -1.37 12.74
N GLU A 27 -2.16 -2.14 13.64
CA GLU A 27 -3.62 -2.30 13.73
C GLU A 27 -4.33 -0.96 13.98
N GLY A 28 -3.84 -0.18 14.94
CA GLY A 28 -4.39 1.14 15.25
C GLY A 28 -4.16 2.17 14.14
N GLY A 29 -2.96 2.20 13.56
CA GLY A 29 -2.61 3.09 12.46
C GLY A 29 -3.40 2.81 11.19
N PHE A 30 -3.63 1.53 10.88
CA PHE A 30 -4.50 1.14 9.76
C PHE A 30 -5.94 1.59 9.98
N ALA A 31 -6.49 1.45 11.20
CA ALA A 31 -7.82 1.96 11.52
C ALA A 31 -7.92 3.48 11.33
N ALA A 32 -6.93 4.23 11.82
CA ALA A 32 -6.86 5.68 11.65
C ALA A 32 -6.75 6.08 10.17
N PHE A 33 -5.94 5.37 9.38
CA PHE A 33 -5.87 5.57 7.93
C PHE A 33 -7.24 5.44 7.27
N LEU A 34 -8.00 4.39 7.59
CA LEU A 34 -9.35 4.19 7.04
C LEU A 34 -10.31 5.31 7.47
N ASP A 35 -10.23 5.78 8.71
CA ASP A 35 -11.03 6.91 9.20
C ASP A 35 -10.74 8.20 8.42
N GLU A 36 -9.47 8.49 8.14
CA GLU A 36 -9.10 9.64 7.30
C GLU A 36 -9.61 9.48 5.86
N GLN A 37 -9.53 8.28 5.28
CA GLN A 37 -10.07 8.02 3.95
C GLN A 37 -11.60 8.16 3.90
N ARG A 38 -12.33 7.91 5.00
CA ARG A 38 -13.80 8.11 5.06
C ARG A 38 -14.20 9.58 4.93
N ALA A 39 -13.31 10.51 5.25
CA ALA A 39 -13.54 11.93 5.13
C ALA A 39 -13.36 12.47 3.70
N VAL A 40 -12.76 11.67 2.80
CA VAL A 40 -12.57 12.06 1.39
C VAL A 40 -13.91 11.96 0.65
N PRO A 41 -14.32 12.97 -0.15
CA PRO A 41 -15.58 12.97 -0.88
C PRO A 41 -15.52 12.08 -2.14
N LYS A 42 -15.19 10.79 -1.97
CA LYS A 42 -15.11 9.77 -3.01
C LYS A 42 -15.72 8.46 -2.52
N ARG A 43 -16.22 7.64 -3.43
CA ARG A 43 -16.52 6.23 -3.12
C ARG A 43 -15.20 5.48 -3.10
N ILE A 44 -14.93 4.78 -2.00
CA ILE A 44 -13.69 4.05 -1.80
C ILE A 44 -14.02 2.57 -1.59
N GLU A 45 -13.41 1.74 -2.43
CA GLU A 45 -13.31 0.30 -2.27
C GLU A 45 -11.93 -0.04 -1.72
N VAL A 46 -11.86 -1.01 -0.82
CA VAL A 46 -10.61 -1.49 -0.22
C VAL A 46 -10.45 -2.97 -0.52
N THR A 47 -9.29 -3.32 -1.05
CA THR A 47 -8.80 -4.69 -1.13
C THR A 47 -7.68 -4.83 -0.11
N LEU A 48 -7.73 -5.85 0.75
CA LEU A 48 -6.67 -6.13 1.70
C LEU A 48 -6.16 -7.55 1.50
N ALA A 49 -4.87 -7.64 1.20
CA ALA A 49 -4.12 -8.88 1.27
C ALA A 49 -3.03 -8.76 2.34
N ARG A 50 -2.75 -9.88 3.00
CA ARG A 50 -1.63 -10.01 3.92
C ARG A 50 -0.70 -11.10 3.45
N PHE A 51 0.58 -10.98 3.77
CA PHE A 51 1.56 -11.96 3.35
C PHE A 51 2.63 -12.23 4.40
N ASP A 52 3.12 -13.46 4.39
CA ASP A 52 4.37 -13.86 5.02
C ASP A 52 5.17 -14.69 3.98
N THR A 53 5.39 -15.98 4.23
CA THR A 53 5.74 -16.96 3.20
C THR A 53 4.52 -17.33 2.34
N GLU A 54 3.31 -17.11 2.87
CA GLU A 54 2.02 -17.36 2.22
C GLU A 54 1.28 -16.05 1.98
N TYR A 55 0.67 -15.93 0.80
CA TYR A 55 -0.24 -14.84 0.45
C TYR A 55 -1.70 -15.20 0.80
N GLU A 56 -2.42 -14.25 1.40
CA GLU A 56 -3.84 -14.39 1.74
C GLU A 56 -4.59 -13.09 1.49
N GLN A 57 -5.53 -13.10 0.54
CA GLN A 57 -6.47 -12.00 0.34
C GLN A 57 -7.64 -12.14 1.33
N LEU A 58 -7.77 -11.20 2.26
CA LEU A 58 -8.83 -11.20 3.27
C LEU A 58 -10.18 -10.78 2.68
N TYR A 59 -10.15 -9.76 1.83
CA TYR A 59 -11.30 -9.28 1.09
C TYR A 59 -10.84 -8.45 -0.11
N ALA A 60 -11.69 -8.40 -1.14
CA ALA A 60 -11.50 -7.56 -2.31
C ALA A 60 -12.70 -6.63 -2.50
N ASN A 61 -12.42 -5.41 -2.93
CA ASN A 61 -13.44 -4.42 -3.32
C ASN A 61 -14.49 -4.16 -2.24
N CYS A 62 -14.07 -4.26 -0.97
CA CYS A 62 -14.96 -4.03 0.16
C CYS A 62 -15.24 -2.52 0.27
N PRO A 63 -16.51 -2.07 0.29
CA PRO A 63 -16.81 -0.67 0.52
C PRO A 63 -16.17 -0.21 1.84
N LEU A 64 -15.53 0.96 1.86
CA LEU A 64 -14.78 1.46 3.03
C LEU A 64 -15.60 1.49 4.34
N ALA A 65 -16.92 1.67 4.24
CA ALA A 65 -17.85 1.63 5.37
C ALA A 65 -18.03 0.24 5.99
N GLN A 66 -17.69 -0.83 5.27
CA GLN A 66 -17.85 -2.23 5.66
C GLN A 66 -16.51 -2.91 5.98
N VAL A 67 -15.39 -2.19 5.87
CA VAL A 67 -14.07 -2.74 6.14
C VAL A 67 -13.97 -3.14 7.62
N PRO A 68 -13.70 -4.42 7.94
CA PRO A 68 -13.58 -4.87 9.32
C PRO A 68 -12.28 -4.36 9.96
N PRO A 69 -12.20 -4.32 11.30
CA PRO A 69 -10.95 -4.06 11.99
C PRO A 69 -9.86 -5.05 11.58
N LEU A 70 -8.64 -4.55 11.39
CA LEU A 70 -7.49 -5.38 11.08
C LEU A 70 -7.13 -6.26 12.28
N GLN A 71 -6.89 -7.54 12.02
CA GLN A 71 -6.29 -8.48 12.97
C GLN A 71 -5.01 -9.05 12.39
N LEU A 72 -3.89 -8.55 12.88
CA LEU A 72 -2.57 -8.97 12.43
C LEU A 72 -2.11 -10.18 13.25
N GLN A 73 -1.64 -11.21 12.55
CA GLN A 73 -1.10 -12.44 13.14
C GLN A 73 0.31 -12.67 12.58
N PRO A 74 1.34 -12.00 13.15
CA PRO A 74 2.71 -12.12 12.70
C PRO A 74 3.24 -13.55 12.77
N ARG A 75 3.80 -14.08 11.67
CA ARG A 75 4.37 -15.43 11.54
C ARG A 75 5.24 -15.54 10.29
N GLY A 76 6.05 -16.59 10.18
CA GLY A 76 6.74 -16.90 8.92
C GLY A 76 7.79 -15.87 8.47
N MET A 77 8.17 -15.97 7.20
CA MET A 77 9.19 -15.15 6.55
C MET A 77 8.57 -14.11 5.61
N THR A 78 9.34 -13.45 4.74
CA THR A 78 8.87 -12.33 3.91
C THR A 78 9.00 -12.67 2.41
N ALA A 79 7.90 -13.10 1.78
CA ALA A 79 7.80 -13.33 0.32
C ALA A 79 7.15 -12.11 -0.38
N LEU A 80 7.84 -10.96 -0.29
CA LEU A 80 7.38 -9.66 -0.78
C LEU A 80 7.15 -9.63 -2.29
N TYR A 81 8.06 -10.18 -3.10
CA TYR A 81 7.93 -10.18 -4.56
C TYR A 81 6.73 -11.00 -5.02
N ASP A 82 6.55 -12.20 -4.47
CA ASP A 82 5.39 -13.05 -4.77
C ASP A 82 4.09 -12.35 -4.39
N ALA A 83 4.06 -11.74 -3.21
CA ALA A 83 2.89 -11.06 -2.69
C ALA A 83 2.50 -9.82 -3.53
N VAL A 84 3.49 -8.99 -3.92
CA VAL A 84 3.26 -7.82 -4.79
C VAL A 84 2.81 -8.27 -6.18
N GLY A 85 3.51 -9.22 -6.79
CA GLY A 85 3.19 -9.72 -8.11
C GLY A 85 1.77 -10.30 -8.18
N ARG A 86 1.39 -11.05 -7.15
CA ARG A 86 0.05 -11.64 -7.03
C ARG A 86 -1.03 -10.59 -6.82
N LEU A 87 -0.90 -9.68 -5.84
CA LEU A 87 -1.91 -8.64 -5.59
C LEU A 87 -2.17 -7.79 -6.84
N VAL A 88 -1.10 -7.30 -7.48
CA VAL A 88 -1.24 -6.42 -8.64
C VAL A 88 -1.89 -7.14 -9.82
N THR A 89 -1.55 -8.41 -10.04
CA THR A 89 -2.17 -9.24 -11.08
C THR A 89 -3.64 -9.53 -10.79
N GLU A 90 -3.99 -9.88 -9.54
CA GLU A 90 -5.36 -10.16 -9.11
C GLU A 90 -6.25 -8.90 -9.24
N VAL A 91 -5.78 -7.75 -8.77
CA VAL A 91 -6.49 -6.47 -8.92
C VAL A 91 -6.64 -6.11 -10.40
N GLY A 92 -5.58 -6.27 -11.20
CA GLY A 92 -5.60 -5.94 -12.63
C GLY A 92 -6.61 -6.79 -13.40
N ALA A 93 -6.64 -8.09 -13.11
CA ALA A 93 -7.57 -9.04 -13.71
C ALA A 93 -9.03 -8.73 -13.33
N GLU A 94 -9.28 -8.35 -12.09
CA GLU A 94 -10.62 -7.96 -11.63
C GLU A 94 -11.09 -6.67 -12.31
N LEU A 95 -10.27 -5.62 -12.31
CA LEU A 95 -10.60 -4.35 -12.98
C LEU A 95 -10.82 -4.53 -14.49
N ALA A 96 -10.08 -5.41 -15.15
CA ALA A 96 -10.25 -5.71 -16.57
C ALA A 96 -11.64 -6.33 -16.88
N GLN A 97 -12.22 -7.07 -15.94
CA GLN A 97 -13.55 -7.68 -16.09
C GLN A 97 -14.69 -6.67 -15.88
N ARG A 98 -14.42 -5.53 -15.23
CA ARG A 98 -15.43 -4.48 -15.06
C ARG A 98 -15.68 -3.75 -16.38
N PRO A 99 -16.94 -3.36 -16.66
CA PRO A 99 -17.24 -2.32 -17.64
C PRO A 99 -16.39 -1.08 -17.39
N GLU A 100 -15.92 -0.43 -18.45
CA GLU A 100 -14.98 0.69 -18.34
C GLU A 100 -15.53 1.82 -17.46
N ASP A 101 -16.82 2.13 -17.57
CA ASP A 101 -17.56 3.13 -16.78
C ASP A 101 -17.78 2.76 -15.31
N ARG A 102 -17.38 1.56 -14.90
CA ARG A 102 -17.41 1.07 -13.51
C ARG A 102 -16.03 0.79 -12.93
N ARG A 103 -14.96 1.05 -13.70
CA ARG A 103 -13.59 0.98 -13.19
C ARG A 103 -13.26 2.25 -12.43
N PRO A 104 -12.52 2.17 -11.32
CA PRO A 104 -12.07 3.36 -10.60
C PRO A 104 -11.20 4.23 -11.50
N SER A 105 -11.36 5.55 -11.41
CA SER A 105 -10.42 6.48 -12.03
C SER A 105 -9.08 6.55 -11.28
N THR A 106 -9.07 6.18 -10.00
CA THR A 106 -7.90 6.23 -9.13
C THR A 106 -7.66 4.86 -8.51
N VAL A 107 -6.49 4.28 -8.77
CA VAL A 107 -6.03 3.04 -8.11
C VAL A 107 -4.79 3.37 -7.30
N ILE A 108 -4.80 2.99 -6.03
CA ILE A 108 -3.69 3.18 -5.09
C ILE A 108 -3.34 1.82 -4.51
N VAL A 109 -2.10 1.37 -4.73
CA VAL A 109 -1.54 0.17 -4.14
C VAL A 109 -0.62 0.60 -3.00
N VAL A 110 -0.92 0.19 -1.78
CA VAL A 110 -0.12 0.49 -0.58
C VAL A 110 0.57 -0.79 -0.14
N VAL A 111 1.89 -0.80 -0.10
CA VAL A 111 2.69 -1.92 0.39
C VAL A 111 3.34 -1.51 1.70
N LEU A 112 3.06 -2.24 2.78
CA LEU A 112 3.66 -2.00 4.09
C LEU A 112 4.42 -3.24 4.56
N THR A 113 5.69 -3.07 4.93
CA THR A 113 6.58 -4.13 5.40
C THR A 113 7.66 -3.59 6.33
N ASP A 114 8.12 -4.41 7.28
CA ASP A 114 9.29 -4.15 8.13
C ASP A 114 10.45 -5.12 7.85
N GLY A 115 10.32 -5.95 6.83
CA GLY A 115 11.23 -7.03 6.49
C GLY A 115 11.77 -6.93 5.07
N HIS A 116 12.99 -7.41 4.88
CA HIS A 116 13.55 -7.57 3.54
C HIS A 116 13.04 -8.85 2.89
N GLU A 117 12.85 -8.83 1.57
CA GLU A 117 12.57 -10.02 0.77
C GLU A 117 13.56 -11.15 1.06
N ASN A 118 13.06 -12.34 1.37
CA ASN A 118 13.87 -13.51 1.70
C ASN A 118 13.19 -14.88 1.43
N SER A 119 11.99 -14.92 0.84
CA SER A 119 11.19 -16.14 0.73
C SER A 119 10.40 -16.31 -0.58
N SER A 120 10.41 -15.35 -1.50
CA SER A 120 9.71 -15.41 -2.79
C SER A 120 10.29 -16.47 -3.73
N ARG A 121 9.43 -17.07 -4.57
CA ARG A 121 9.76 -18.18 -5.48
C ARG A 121 9.17 -18.06 -6.88
N GLU A 122 8.05 -17.36 -7.03
CA GLU A 122 7.33 -17.25 -8.31
C GLU A 122 7.69 -15.99 -9.07
N TRP A 123 7.85 -14.88 -8.35
CA TRP A 123 8.14 -13.56 -8.88
C TRP A 123 9.58 -13.16 -8.60
N SER A 124 10.26 -12.77 -9.67
CA SER A 124 11.59 -12.17 -9.56
C SER A 124 11.49 -10.67 -9.34
N HIS A 125 12.54 -10.09 -8.74
CA HIS A 125 12.71 -8.65 -8.63
C HIS A 125 12.46 -7.91 -9.95
N ALA A 126 13.04 -8.39 -11.06
CA ALA A 126 12.88 -7.78 -12.38
C ALA A 126 11.43 -7.85 -12.88
N ALA A 127 10.74 -8.97 -12.65
CA ALA A 127 9.34 -9.13 -13.03
C ALA A 127 8.42 -8.19 -12.25
N VAL A 128 8.63 -8.05 -10.93
CA VAL A 128 7.88 -7.11 -10.10
C VAL A 128 8.11 -5.68 -10.56
N LYS A 129 9.35 -5.30 -10.83
CA LYS A 129 9.69 -3.97 -11.36
C LYS A 129 8.96 -3.67 -12.66
N SER A 130 9.04 -4.58 -13.63
CA SER A 130 8.34 -4.41 -14.90
C SER A 130 6.82 -4.33 -14.71
N LEU A 131 6.24 -5.12 -13.81
CA LEU A 131 4.81 -5.09 -13.51
C LEU A 131 4.38 -3.74 -12.94
N ILE A 132 5.08 -3.24 -11.91
CA ILE A 132 4.79 -1.95 -11.28
C ILE A 132 4.92 -0.81 -12.31
N THR A 133 6.03 -0.77 -13.07
CA THR A 133 6.24 0.24 -14.10
C THR A 133 5.13 0.22 -15.15
N GLN A 134 4.72 -0.95 -15.63
CA GLN A 134 3.61 -1.07 -16.57
C GLN A 134 2.30 -0.51 -15.99
N GLN A 135 1.97 -0.85 -14.74
CA GLN A 135 0.74 -0.37 -14.11
C GLN A 135 0.74 1.14 -13.90
N GLN A 136 1.89 1.73 -13.58
CA GLN A 136 2.05 3.18 -13.49
C GLN A 136 1.91 3.87 -14.85
N GLU A 137 2.63 3.41 -15.87
CA GLU A 137 2.71 4.11 -17.16
C GLU A 137 1.47 3.92 -18.04
N VAL A 138 0.90 2.71 -18.05
CA VAL A 138 -0.22 2.36 -18.94
C VAL A 138 -1.56 2.68 -18.28
N TYR A 139 -1.69 2.43 -16.99
CA TYR A 139 -2.97 2.52 -16.27
C TYR A 139 -3.00 3.63 -15.22
N SER A 140 -1.91 4.39 -15.05
CA SER A 140 -1.82 5.48 -14.07
C SER A 140 -2.13 5.03 -12.63
N TRP A 141 -1.78 3.79 -12.29
CA TRP A 141 -1.87 3.31 -10.91
C TRP A 141 -0.81 4.01 -10.04
N ASN A 142 -1.16 4.23 -8.78
CA ASN A 142 -0.27 4.84 -7.81
C ASN A 142 0.23 3.78 -6.84
N PHE A 143 1.52 3.79 -6.53
CA PHE A 143 2.14 2.79 -5.66
C PHE A 143 2.83 3.50 -4.50
N LEU A 144 2.40 3.20 -3.28
CA LEU A 144 2.99 3.71 -2.05
C LEU A 144 3.77 2.59 -1.36
N PHE A 145 5.03 2.83 -1.02
CA PHE A 145 5.88 1.86 -0.30
C PHE A 145 6.24 2.39 1.09
N LEU A 146 5.78 1.69 2.12
CA LEU A 146 5.94 2.07 3.53
C LEU A 146 6.87 1.05 4.20
N GLY A 147 8.12 1.44 4.45
CA GLY A 147 9.14 0.54 5.01
C GLY A 147 9.54 0.88 6.44
N ALA A 148 9.42 -0.07 7.37
CA ALA A 148 9.83 0.13 8.76
C ALA A 148 11.33 -0.17 8.94
N ASN A 149 12.08 0.70 9.62
CA ASN A 149 13.48 0.50 10.00
C ASN A 149 14.44 0.08 8.86
N MET A 150 14.09 0.40 7.61
CA MET A 150 14.88 0.08 6.43
C MET A 150 14.92 1.25 5.46
N ASP A 151 15.85 1.24 4.50
CA ASP A 151 15.87 2.22 3.41
C ASP A 151 14.76 1.89 2.40
N ALA A 152 13.54 2.34 2.71
CA ALA A 152 12.35 2.11 1.92
C ALA A 152 12.48 2.76 0.54
N VAL A 153 13.21 3.88 0.45
CA VAL A 153 13.41 4.58 -0.81
C VAL A 153 14.32 3.78 -1.73
N ALA A 154 15.44 3.25 -1.23
CA ALA A 154 16.32 2.40 -2.02
C ALA A 154 15.60 1.13 -2.47
N ILE A 155 15.00 0.36 -1.54
CA ILE A 155 14.32 -0.91 -1.84
C ILE A 155 13.13 -0.69 -2.79
N GLY A 156 12.30 0.32 -2.51
CA GLY A 156 11.18 0.68 -3.36
C GLY A 156 11.63 1.06 -4.78
N THR A 157 12.68 1.87 -4.91
CA THR A 157 13.21 2.27 -6.22
C THR A 157 13.75 1.08 -7.02
N GLU A 158 14.41 0.14 -6.35
CA GLU A 158 14.87 -1.11 -6.98
C GLU A 158 13.68 -1.88 -7.56
N MET A 159 12.61 -2.04 -6.76
CA MET A 159 11.35 -2.67 -7.14
C MET A 159 10.48 -1.87 -8.12
N GLY A 160 10.85 -0.65 -8.48
CA GLY A 160 10.14 0.16 -9.48
C GLY A 160 9.15 1.20 -8.94
N PHE A 161 9.06 1.36 -7.62
CA PHE A 161 8.30 2.46 -7.01
C PHE A 161 8.98 3.80 -7.27
N ASP A 162 8.19 4.88 -7.39
CA ASP A 162 8.72 6.23 -7.41
C ASP A 162 9.33 6.55 -6.02
N PRO A 163 10.58 7.04 -5.92
CA PRO A 163 11.21 7.35 -4.63
C PRO A 163 10.42 8.39 -3.81
N ARG A 164 9.67 9.27 -4.48
CA ARG A 164 8.78 10.23 -3.81
C ARG A 164 7.59 9.55 -3.15
N GLN A 165 7.20 8.37 -3.63
CA GLN A 165 6.13 7.52 -3.11
C GLN A 165 6.63 6.37 -2.21
N ALA A 166 7.90 6.42 -1.81
CA ALA A 166 8.47 5.53 -0.81
C ALA A 166 8.84 6.32 0.45
N ILE A 167 8.52 5.77 1.63
CA ILE A 167 8.78 6.41 2.93
C ILE A 167 9.29 5.39 3.94
N THR A 168 10.40 5.76 4.58
CA THR A 168 10.93 5.04 5.74
C THR A 168 10.26 5.56 7.01
N TYR A 169 9.91 4.66 7.91
CA TYR A 169 9.39 5.02 9.21
C TYR A 169 10.07 4.24 10.34
N ALA A 170 10.11 4.82 11.53
CA ALA A 170 10.59 4.13 12.72
C ALA A 170 9.55 3.11 13.17
N ALA A 171 9.97 1.88 13.46
CA ALA A 171 9.11 0.83 14.03
C ALA A 171 8.85 1.09 15.53
N ALA A 172 8.28 2.25 15.81
CA ALA A 172 7.90 2.75 17.13
C ALA A 172 6.54 3.46 17.01
N PRO A 173 5.75 3.59 18.09
CA PRO A 173 4.38 4.10 18.03
C PRO A 173 4.23 5.43 17.27
N GLY A 174 5.17 6.37 17.49
CA GLY A 174 5.18 7.66 16.80
C GLY A 174 5.44 7.55 15.30
N GLY A 175 6.39 6.70 14.88
CA GLY A 175 6.72 6.50 13.48
C GLY A 175 5.63 5.74 12.71
N VAL A 176 5.03 4.72 13.34
CA VAL A 176 3.88 4.00 12.78
C VAL A 176 2.69 4.95 12.59
N ALA A 177 2.33 5.74 13.61
CA ALA A 177 1.26 6.72 13.49
C ALA A 177 1.56 7.78 12.41
N GLY A 178 2.81 8.23 12.31
CA GLY A 178 3.27 9.17 11.30
C GLY A 178 3.11 8.64 9.88
N VAL A 179 3.52 7.39 9.63
CA VAL A 179 3.48 6.83 8.27
C VAL A 179 2.05 6.56 7.79
N PHE A 180 1.14 6.14 8.67
CA PHE A 180 -0.27 5.97 8.30
C PHE A 180 -0.95 7.30 7.99
N ARG A 181 -0.65 8.36 8.76
CA ARG A 181 -1.11 9.72 8.45
C ARG A 181 -0.55 10.21 7.11
N ALA A 182 0.74 9.98 6.86
CA ALA A 182 1.37 10.33 5.59
C ALA A 182 0.73 9.59 4.42
N ALA A 183 0.47 8.29 4.56
CA ALA A 183 -0.22 7.49 3.55
C ALA A 183 -1.66 7.98 3.29
N ALA A 184 -2.39 8.36 4.34
CA ALA A 184 -3.73 8.92 4.23
C ALA A 184 -3.74 10.27 3.51
N GLY A 185 -2.86 11.20 3.91
CA GLY A 185 -2.70 12.50 3.29
C GLY A 185 -2.29 12.41 1.82
N ASN A 186 -1.35 11.52 1.50
CA ASN A 186 -0.92 11.26 0.13
C ASN A 186 -2.05 10.66 -0.71
N SER A 187 -2.76 9.66 -0.18
CA SER A 187 -3.93 9.07 -0.87
C SER A 187 -5.01 10.10 -1.16
N ALA A 188 -5.31 10.99 -0.21
CA ALA A 188 -6.26 12.09 -0.40
C ALA A 188 -5.82 13.08 -1.49
N ARG A 189 -4.51 13.38 -1.58
CA ARG A 189 -3.97 14.21 -2.66
C ARG A 189 -4.17 13.54 -4.02
N LEU A 190 -3.85 12.25 -4.13
CA LEU A 190 -4.04 11.47 -5.36
C LEU A 190 -5.51 11.39 -5.80
N GLN A 191 -6.45 11.36 -4.86
CA GLN A 191 -7.89 11.32 -5.10
C GLN A 191 -8.48 12.68 -5.54
N SER A 192 -7.79 13.80 -5.27
CA SER A 192 -8.29 15.14 -5.58
C SER A 192 -8.15 15.55 -7.06
N GLY A 193 -7.35 14.81 -7.84
CA GLY A 193 -7.20 15.05 -9.29
C GLY A 193 -6.43 16.33 -9.66
N LEU A 194 -5.87 17.06 -8.69
CA LEU A 194 -5.12 18.29 -8.91
C LEU A 194 -3.69 18.00 -9.39
N GLY A 195 -3.56 17.47 -10.61
CA GLY A 195 -2.48 17.77 -11.56
C GLY A 195 -0.99 17.53 -11.21
N ALA A 196 -0.61 17.06 -10.04
CA ALA A 196 0.78 16.70 -9.76
C ALA A 196 0.87 15.47 -8.84
N PRO A 197 1.69 14.46 -9.17
CA PRO A 197 2.10 13.47 -8.18
C PRO A 197 2.96 14.17 -7.13
N VAL A 198 2.31 14.63 -6.06
CA VAL A 198 2.99 15.09 -4.85
C VAL A 198 3.21 13.83 -4.02
N GLY A 199 4.45 13.34 -3.98
CA GLY A 199 4.82 12.24 -3.10
C GLY A 199 4.72 12.64 -1.63
N PHE A 200 5.35 11.85 -0.77
CA PHE A 200 5.46 12.19 0.64
C PHE A 200 6.22 13.49 0.85
N THR A 201 5.63 14.40 1.62
CA THR A 201 6.26 15.68 1.97
C THR A 201 7.40 15.46 2.96
N GLU A 202 8.27 16.47 3.09
CA GLU A 202 9.35 16.41 4.08
C GLU A 202 8.81 16.32 5.51
N ASP A 203 7.75 17.06 5.83
CA ASP A 203 7.08 16.99 7.14
C ASP A 203 6.50 15.58 7.41
N GLU A 204 5.91 14.94 6.39
CA GLU A 204 5.41 13.56 6.48
C GLU A 204 6.56 12.57 6.73
N ARG A 205 7.70 12.76 6.07
CA ARG A 205 8.91 11.94 6.29
C ARG A 205 9.45 12.11 7.72
N GLN A 206 9.56 13.35 8.19
CA GLN A 206 10.04 13.64 9.55
C GLN A 206 9.11 13.09 10.64
N GLN A 207 7.80 13.24 10.47
CA GLN A 207 6.81 12.69 11.42
C GLN A 207 6.80 11.16 11.45
N SER A 208 7.15 10.51 10.33
CA SER A 208 7.23 9.05 10.24
C SER A 208 8.54 8.49 10.80
N ASN A 209 9.59 9.30 10.91
CA ASN A 209 10.86 8.91 11.50
C ASN A 209 11.35 9.93 12.56
N PRO A 210 10.60 10.11 13.67
CA PRO A 210 10.93 11.09 14.70
C PRO A 210 12.17 10.63 15.48
N GLY A 211 13.35 11.14 15.11
CA GLY A 211 14.63 10.79 15.72
C GLY A 211 15.71 10.31 14.75
N GLY A 212 15.45 10.35 13.43
CA GLY A 212 16.48 10.22 12.39
C GLY A 212 17.43 11.42 12.32
#